data_AF-A0A1W1C4S0-F1
#
_entry.id   AF-A0A1W1C4S0-F1
#
_cell.length_a   1.000
_cell.length_b   1.000
_cell.length_c   1.000
_cell.angle_alpha   90.00
_cell.angle_beta   90.00
_cell.angle_gamma   90.00
#
_symmetry.space_group_name_H-M   'P 1'
#
loop_
_entity.id
_entity.type
_entity.pdbx_description
1 polymer ?
#
loop_
_entity_poly.entity_id
_entity_poly.type
_entity_poly.pdbx_seq_one_letter_code
_entity_poly.pdbx_strand_id
1 'polypeptide(L)' 'MCLDNGLPLPAYDQCMVASHAFNVLDARKAISQAQRQNYILKVRELSIGCAKLYKEQEEERNKRVNA' A
#
# COMPACT_ATOMS: atom_id res chain seq x y z
N MET A 1 -11.35 -2.70 -0.63
CA MET A 1 -11.80 -2.98 -2.02
C MET A 1 -10.78 -3.82 -2.79
N CYS A 2 -9.54 -3.39 -3.06
CA CYS A 2 -8.55 -4.25 -3.76
C CYS A 2 -7.98 -5.38 -2.88
N LEU A 3 -7.57 -5.07 -1.64
CA LEU A 3 -7.08 -6.07 -0.70
C LEU A 3 -8.16 -7.12 -0.36
N ASP A 4 -9.38 -6.67 -0.08
CA ASP A 4 -10.51 -7.56 0.21
C ASP A 4 -10.86 -8.49 -0.96
N ASN A 5 -10.53 -8.09 -2.20
CA ASN A 5 -10.73 -8.89 -3.41
C ASN A 5 -9.50 -9.74 -3.77
N GLY A 6 -8.47 -9.81 -2.93
CA GLY A 6 -7.27 -10.61 -3.21
C GLY A 6 -6.40 -10.04 -4.34
N LEU A 7 -6.41 -8.71 -4.56
CA LEU A 7 -5.65 -8.06 -5.63
C LEU A 7 -4.48 -7.22 -5.07
N PRO A 8 -3.30 -7.84 -4.78
CA PRO A 8 -2.19 -7.15 -4.12
C PRO A 8 -1.49 -6.11 -5.00
N LEU A 9 -1.34 -6.35 -6.30
CA LEU A 9 -0.64 -5.42 -7.20
C LEU A 9 -1.42 -4.10 -7.40
N PRO A 10 -2.73 -4.11 -7.73
CA PRO A 10 -3.51 -2.88 -7.80
C PRO A 10 -3.62 -2.17 -6.45
N ALA A 11 -3.68 -2.92 -5.34
CA ALA A 11 -3.66 -2.33 -4.00
C ALA A 11 -2.34 -1.60 -3.72
N TYR A 12 -1.21 -2.16 -4.16
CA TYR A 12 0.10 -1.56 -4.00
C TYR A 12 0.25 -0.27 -4.83
N ASP A 13 -0.30 -0.21 -6.05
CA ASP A 13 -0.34 1.03 -6.84
C ASP A 13 -1.05 2.16 -6.08
N GLN A 14 -2.21 1.85 -5.47
CA GLN A 14 -2.92 2.82 -4.62
C GLN A 14 -2.12 3.19 -3.36
N CYS A 15 -1.35 2.26 -2.80
CA CYS A 15 -0.42 2.56 -1.71
C CYS A 15 0.66 3.57 -2.12
N MET A 16 1.22 3.43 -3.33
CA MET A 16 2.21 4.37 -3.85
C MET A 16 1.59 5.76 -4.09
N VAL A 17 0.38 5.82 -4.65
CA VAL A 17 -0.36 7.08 -4.83
C VAL A 17 -0.61 7.76 -3.48
N ALA A 18 -1.07 7.01 -2.47
CA ALA A 18 -1.31 7.55 -1.13
C ALA A 18 -0.02 8.09 -0.48
N SER A 19 1.09 7.34 -0.60
CA SER A 19 2.42 7.77 -0.12
C SER A 19 2.89 9.06 -0.80
N HIS A 20 2.72 9.14 -2.12
CA HIS A 20 3.08 10.34 -2.87
C HIS A 20 2.22 11.55 -2.48
N ALA A 21 0.90 11.37 -2.40
CA ALA A 21 -0.01 12.43 -1.97
C ALA A 21 0.32 12.93 -0.56
N PHE A 22 0.64 12.02 0.36
CA PHE A 22 1.12 12.36 1.70
C PHE A 22 2.39 13.23 1.63
N ASN A 23 3.39 12.84 0.84
CA ASN A 23 4.63 13.60 0.71
C ASN A 23 4.39 15.02 0.16
N VAL A 24 3.49 15.17 -0.82
CA VAL A 24 3.11 16.49 -1.36
C VAL A 24 2.46 17.36 -0.30
N LEU A 25 1.55 16.80 0.51
CA LEU A 25 0.89 17.51 1.61
C LEU A 25 1.86 17.90 2.73
N ASP A 26 2.75 16.99 3.12
CA ASP A 26 3.79 17.22 4.15
C ASP A 26 4.77 18.32 3.70
N ALA A 27 5.24 18.27 2.44
CA ALA A 27 6.11 19.29 1.87
C ALA A 27 5.46 20.67 1.81
N ARG A 28 4.15 20.73 1.55
CA ARG A 28 3.37 21.98 1.59
C ARG A 28 3.04 22.46 3.01
N LYS A 29 3.42 21.71 4.04
CA LYS A 29 3.04 21.97 5.45
C LYS A 29 1.51 22.09 5.62
N ALA A 30 0.76 21.36 4.79
CA ALA A 30 -0.70 21.42 4.75
C ALA A 30 -1.36 20.48 5.79
N ILE A 31 -0.56 19.77 6.59
CA ILE A 31 -1.01 18.82 7.60
C ILE A 31 -0.35 19.10 8.95
N SER A 32 -1.10 18.88 10.03
CA SER A 32 -0.58 19.00 11.40
C SER A 32 0.31 17.82 11.78
N GLN A 33 1.05 17.95 12.88
CA GLN A 33 1.89 16.87 13.41
C GLN A 33 1.09 15.59 13.71
N ALA A 34 -0.11 15.72 14.28
CA ALA A 34 -1.00 14.59 14.56
C ALA A 34 -1.52 13.93 13.28
N GLN A 35 -1.89 14.74 12.26
CA GLN A 35 -2.30 14.23 10.97
C GLN A 35 -1.16 13.47 10.27
N ARG A 36 0.08 13.99 10.36
CA ARG A 36 1.27 13.35 9.81
C ARG A 36 1.47 11.94 10.36
N GLN A 37 1.41 11.77 11.68
CA GLN A 37 1.52 10.46 12.32
C GLN A 37 0.42 9.50 11.85
N ASN A 38 -0.83 9.98 11.78
CA ASN A 38 -1.96 9.18 11.32
C ASN A 38 -1.81 8.72 9.85
N TYR A 39 -1.40 9.62 8.95
CA TYR A 39 -1.18 9.25 7.55
C TYR A 39 -0.05 8.24 7.38
N ILE A 40 1.05 8.38 8.13
CA ILE A 40 2.14 7.41 8.13
C ILE A 40 1.63 6.02 8.56
N LEU A 41 0.82 5.94 9.62
CA LEU A 41 0.23 4.68 10.06
C LEU A 41 -0.66 4.06 8.99
N LYS A 42 -1.55 4.84 8.36
CA LYS A 42 -2.43 4.37 7.29
C LYS A 42 -1.67 3.81 6.08
N VAL A 43 -0.64 4.53 5.61
CA VAL A 43 0.20 4.08 4.49
C VAL A 43 0.97 2.81 4.88
N ARG A 44 1.44 2.71 6.12
CA ARG A 44 2.12 1.52 6.64
C ARG A 44 1.19 0.30 6.73
N GLU A 45 -0.03 0.47 7.23
CA GLU A 45 -1.01 -0.61 7.30
C GLU A 45 -1.37 -1.13 5.91
N LEU A 46 -1.57 -0.22 4.95
CA LEU A 46 -1.84 -0.56 3.57
C LEU A 46 -0.67 -1.33 2.93
N SER A 47 0.58 -0.88 3.14
CA SER A 47 1.76 -1.56 2.58
C SER A 47 1.98 -2.95 3.18
N ILE A 48 1.75 -3.12 4.50
CA ILE A 48 1.78 -4.42 5.17
C ILE A 48 0.72 -5.35 4.59
N GLY A 49 -0.51 -4.86 4.38
CA GLY A 49 -1.60 -5.63 3.77
C GLY A 49 -1.24 -6.11 2.38
N CYS A 50 -0.68 -5.23 1.54
CA CYS A 50 -0.22 -5.60 0.19
C CYS A 50 0.89 -6.65 0.24
N ALA A 51 1.88 -6.48 1.11
CA ALA A 51 3.02 -7.40 1.22
C ALA A 51 2.60 -8.79 1.71
N LYS A 52 1.72 -8.87 2.72
CA LYS A 52 1.18 -10.14 3.22
C LYS A 52 0.43 -10.90 2.12
N LEU A 53 -0.52 -10.23 1.47
CA LEU A 53 -1.31 -10.85 0.40
C LEU A 53 -0.45 -11.27 -0.81
N TYR A 54 0.53 -10.45 -1.18
CA TYR A 54 1.50 -10.80 -2.23
C TYR A 54 2.35 -12.02 -1.87
N LYS A 55 2.72 -12.16 -0.60
CA LYS A 55 3.47 -13.31 -0.10
C LYS A 55 2.60 -14.57 -0.05
N GLU A 56 1.35 -14.46 0.40
CA GLU A 56 0.39 -15.56 0.42
C GLU A 56 0.14 -16.15 -0.97
N GLN A 57 0.14 -15.31 -2.01
CA GLN A 57 -0.05 -15.74 -3.40
C GLN A 57 1.23 -16.22 -4.12
N GLU A 58 2.35 -16.36 -3.39
CA GLU A 58 3.66 -16.64 -4.01
C GLU A 58 3.72 -17.98 -4.75
N GLU A 59 3.18 -19.05 -4.16
CA GLU A 59 3.20 -20.38 -4.80
C GLU A 59 2.42 -20.40 -6.11
N GLU A 60 1.20 -19.84 -6.12
CA GLU A 60 0.37 -19.74 -7.33
C GLU A 60 1.02 -18.87 -8.39
N ARG A 61 1.59 -17.73 -7.99
CA ARG A 61 2.30 -16.83 -8.89
C ARG A 61 3.50 -17.54 -9.53
N ASN A 62 4.29 -18.28 -8.74
CA ASN A 62 5.45 -19.02 -9.24
C ASN A 62 5.04 -20.12 -10.23
N LYS A 63 3.90 -20.79 -10.01
CA LYS A 63 3.35 -21.74 -10.98
C LYS A 63 3.01 -21.08 -12.32
N ARG A 64 2.45 -19.87 -12.32
CA ARG A 64 2.10 -19.13 -13.56
C ARG A 64 3.32 -18.66 -14.35
N VAL A 65 4.44 -18.38 -13.68
CA VAL A 65 5.67 -17.90 -14.32
C VAL A 65 6.52 -19.05 -14.87
N ASN A 66 6.47 -20.21 -14.22
CA ASN A 66 7.26 -21.38 -14.59
C ASN A 66 6.50 -22.38 -15.48
N ALA A 67 5.26 -22.08 -15.88
CA ALA A 67 4.47 -22.87 -16.84
C ALA A 67 4.60 -22.28 -18.25
#